data_AF-A0A965PCC0-F1
#
_entry.id   AF-A0A965PCC0-F1
#
_cell.length_a   1.000
_cell.length_b   1.000
_cell.length_c   1.000
_cell.angle_alpha   90.00
_cell.angle_beta   90.00
_cell.angle_gamma   90.00
#
_symmetry.space_group_name_H-M   'P 1'
#
loop_
_entity.id
_entity.type
_entity.pdbx_description
1 polymer ?
#
loop_
_entity_poly.entity_id
_entity_poly.type
_entity_poly.pdbx_seq_one_letter_code
_entity_poly.pdbx_strand_id
1 'polypeptide(L)'
;MKSFLAKLAGIPSIIWNFYAPILKQLIAEGVASLLPLALDIVRELATSDKTGAQKREAAVKKLTSAAIRNGIDATESLIRFTVESAVQKIKSEE
;
A
#
# COMPACT_ATOMS: atom_id res chain seq x y z
N MET A 1 12.28 18.02 -6.88
CA MET A 1 11.98 17.07 -5.78
C MET A 1 12.90 15.84 -5.69
N LYS A 2 13.38 15.25 -6.80
CA LYS A 2 14.22 14.01 -6.77
C LYS A 2 15.49 14.09 -5.89
N SER A 3 16.07 15.28 -5.74
CA SER A 3 17.29 15.50 -4.94
C SER A 3 17.05 15.67 -3.44
N PHE A 4 15.82 15.91 -2.98
CA PHE A 4 15.57 16.28 -1.59
C PHE A 4 15.54 15.05 -0.67
N LEU A 5 14.94 13.95 -1.13
CA LEU A 5 14.93 12.66 -0.44
C LEU A 5 16.33 12.02 -0.38
N ALA A 6 17.14 12.18 -1.44
CA ALA A 6 18.53 11.72 -1.45
C ALA A 6 19.40 12.46 -0.42
N LYS A 7 19.21 13.78 -0.27
CA LYS A 7 19.91 14.58 0.75
C LYS A 7 19.53 14.18 2.18
N LEU A 8 18.27 13.83 2.45
CA LEU A 8 17.81 13.43 3.77
C LEU A 8 18.32 12.04 4.19
N ALA A 9 18.50 11.12 3.24
CA ALA A 9 19.00 9.78 3.52
C ALA A 9 20.53 9.68 3.61
N GLY A 10 21.28 10.75 3.33
CA GLY A 10 22.74 10.72 3.24
C GLY A 10 23.27 9.88 2.07
N ILE A 11 22.38 9.48 1.14
CA ILE A 11 22.73 8.62 0.01
C ILE A 11 23.18 9.51 -1.15
N PRO A 12 24.36 9.26 -1.75
CA PRO A 12 24.82 9.96 -2.94
C PRO A 12 23.73 9.99 -4.01
N SER A 13 23.47 11.18 -4.57
CA SER A 13 22.40 11.40 -5.56
C SER A 13 22.49 10.45 -6.76
N ILE A 14 23.71 10.03 -7.13
CA ILE A 14 23.98 9.01 -8.16
C ILE A 14 23.37 7.66 -7.79
N ILE A 15 23.59 7.19 -6.55
CA ILE A 15 23.07 5.90 -6.07
C ILE A 15 21.55 5.96 -5.98
N TRP A 16 21.00 7.05 -5.42
CA TRP A 16 19.56 7.23 -5.33
C TRP A 16 18.88 7.28 -6.71
N ASN A 17 19.42 8.03 -7.67
CA ASN A 17 18.84 8.13 -9.01
C ASN A 17 18.87 6.79 -9.77
N PHE A 18 19.81 5.91 -9.44
CA PHE A 18 19.89 4.56 -10.00
C PHE A 18 18.84 3.62 -9.38
N TYR A 19 18.74 3.57 -8.05
CA TYR A 19 17.83 2.63 -7.36
C TYR A 19 16.38 3.11 -7.28
N ALA A 20 16.13 4.42 -7.25
CA ALA A 20 14.78 4.98 -7.15
C ALA A 20 13.79 4.47 -8.21
N PRO A 21 14.11 4.39 -9.52
CA PRO A 21 13.18 3.82 -10.49
C PRO A 21 12.90 2.34 -10.24
N ILE A 22 13.91 1.56 -9.84
CA ILE A 22 13.77 0.13 -9.52
C ILE A 22 12.85 -0.04 -8.31
N LEU A 23 13.10 0.70 -7.23
CA LEU A 23 12.27 0.68 -6.02
C LEU A 23 10.82 1.11 -6.32
N LYS A 24 10.63 2.15 -7.15
CA LYS A 24 9.29 2.56 -7.58
C LYS A 24 8.57 1.46 -8.34
N GLN A 25 9.28 0.75 -9.21
CA GLN A 25 8.70 -0.32 -10.00
C GLN A 25 8.34 -1.53 -9.13
N LEU A 26 9.23 -1.94 -8.22
CA LEU A 26 8.96 -2.99 -7.24
C LEU A 26 7.76 -2.66 -6.35
N ILE A 27 7.67 -1.41 -5.87
CA ILE A 27 6.51 -0.94 -5.09
C ILE A 27 5.25 -0.93 -5.97
N ALA A 28 5.34 -0.45 -7.22
CA ALA A 28 4.19 -0.41 -8.12
C ALA A 28 3.65 -1.81 -8.44
N GLU A 29 4.53 -2.79 -8.65
CA GLU A 29 4.16 -4.19 -8.88
C GLU A 29 3.56 -4.83 -7.61
N GLY A 30 4.17 -4.58 -6.45
CA GLY A 30 3.63 -5.02 -5.16
C GLY A 30 2.25 -4.43 -4.86
N VAL A 31 2.09 -3.12 -5.05
CA VAL A 31 0.79 -2.45 -4.90
C VAL A 31 -0.20 -2.94 -5.96
N ALA A 32 0.20 -3.13 -7.22
CA ALA A 32 -0.71 -3.59 -8.27
C ALA A 32 -1.30 -4.98 -7.97
N SER A 33 -0.54 -5.86 -7.30
CA SER A 33 -1.04 -7.17 -6.87
C SER A 33 -1.95 -7.10 -5.64
N LEU A 34 -1.67 -6.19 -4.70
CA LEU A 34 -2.43 -6.05 -3.46
C LEU A 34 -3.67 -5.15 -3.60
N LEU A 35 -3.65 -4.17 -4.51
CA LEU A 35 -4.66 -3.12 -4.60
C LEU A 35 -6.06 -3.65 -4.97
N PRO A 36 -6.22 -4.59 -5.93
CA PRO A 36 -7.52 -5.19 -6.19
C PRO A 36 -8.10 -5.88 -4.95
N LEU A 37 -7.28 -6.68 -4.26
CA LEU A 37 -7.67 -7.35 -3.01
C LEU A 37 -8.04 -6.35 -1.91
N ALA A 38 -7.27 -5.26 -1.80
CA ALA A 38 -7.52 -4.21 -0.83
C ALA A 38 -8.84 -3.48 -1.11
N LEU A 39 -9.14 -3.18 -2.37
CA LEU A 39 -10.40 -2.54 -2.77
C LEU A 39 -11.60 -3.43 -2.43
N ASP A 40 -11.53 -4.72 -2.74
CA ASP A 40 -12.61 -5.66 -2.43
C ASP A 40 -12.85 -5.77 -0.92
N ILE A 41 -11.78 -5.89 -0.14
CA ILE A 41 -11.85 -5.95 1.33
C ILE A 41 -12.41 -4.66 1.92
N VAL A 42 -11.98 -3.50 1.44
CA VAL A 42 -12.46 -2.21 1.95
C VAL A 42 -13.93 -1.99 1.57
N ARG A 43 -14.35 -2.38 0.37
CA ARG A 43 -15.77 -2.36 -0.04
C ARG A 43 -16.62 -3.28 0.82
N GLU A 44 -16.15 -4.50 1.08
CA GLU A 44 -16.84 -5.45 1.97
C GLU A 44 -16.96 -4.88 3.40
N LEU A 45 -15.91 -4.24 3.90
CA LEU A 45 -15.92 -3.66 5.25
C LEU A 45 -16.69 -2.35 5.32
N ALA A 46 -16.87 -1.63 4.20
CA ALA A 46 -17.64 -0.38 4.15
C ALA A 46 -19.08 -0.61 4.59
N THR A 47 -19.68 -1.75 4.24
CA THR A 47 -21.05 -2.13 4.61
C THR A 47 -21.20 -2.70 6.03
N SER A 48 -20.09 -2.87 6.77
CA SER A 48 -20.14 -3.38 8.15
C SER A 48 -20.48 -2.29 9.18
N ASP A 49 -21.06 -2.68 10.31
CA ASP A 49 -21.43 -1.77 11.43
C ASP A 49 -20.22 -1.30 12.29
N LYS A 50 -19.00 -1.55 11.82
CA LYS A 50 -17.77 -1.18 12.54
C LYS A 50 -17.49 0.33 12.43
N THR A 51 -16.73 0.88 13.38
CA THR A 51 -16.22 2.25 13.24
C THR A 51 -15.18 2.33 12.13
N GLY A 52 -14.92 3.54 11.60
CA GLY A 52 -13.92 3.73 10.54
C GLY A 52 -12.51 3.23 10.92
N ALA A 53 -12.10 3.39 12.19
CA ALA A 53 -10.83 2.86 12.69
C ALA A 53 -10.82 1.33 12.70
N GLN A 54 -11.89 0.71 13.21
CA GLN A 54 -12.05 -0.74 13.23
C GLN A 54 -12.10 -1.36 11.82
N LYS A 55 -12.71 -0.65 10.85
CA LYS A 55 -12.72 -1.07 9.44
C LYS A 55 -11.32 -1.09 8.85
N ARG A 56 -10.48 -0.07 9.12
CA ARG A 56 -9.09 -0.02 8.64
C ARG A 56 -8.24 -1.13 9.23
N GLU A 57 -8.32 -1.36 10.54
CA GLU A 57 -7.57 -2.45 11.19
C GLU A 57 -8.00 -3.82 10.68
N ALA A 58 -9.31 -4.03 10.51
CA ALA A 58 -9.84 -5.25 9.92
C ALA A 58 -9.39 -5.44 8.46
N ALA A 59 -9.32 -4.36 7.68
CA ALA A 59 -8.85 -4.37 6.30
C ALA A 59 -7.37 -4.77 6.23
N VAL A 60 -6.52 -4.18 7.09
CA VAL A 60 -5.10 -4.54 7.18
C VAL A 60 -4.95 -6.03 7.51
N LYS A 61 -5.64 -6.53 8.54
CA LYS A 61 -5.56 -7.94 8.94
C LYS A 61 -6.03 -8.90 7.85
N LYS A 62 -7.15 -8.57 7.18
CA LYS A 62 -7.67 -9.37 6.06
C LYS A 62 -6.72 -9.33 4.86
N LEU A 63 -6.16 -8.17 4.53
CA LEU A 63 -5.25 -8.01 3.41
C LEU A 63 -3.93 -8.73 3.65
N THR A 64 -3.36 -8.66 4.86
CA THR A 64 -2.19 -9.47 5.26
C THR A 64 -2.47 -10.96 5.07
N SER A 65 -3.63 -11.43 5.52
CA SER A 65 -4.02 -12.83 5.38
C SER A 65 -4.20 -13.23 3.91
N ALA A 66 -4.77 -12.34 3.09
CA ALA A 66 -4.92 -12.55 1.66
C ALA A 66 -3.56 -12.55 0.94
N ALA A 67 -2.65 -11.64 1.28
CA ALA A 67 -1.31 -11.56 0.72
C ALA A 67 -0.53 -12.87 0.95
N ILE A 68 -0.53 -13.37 2.19
CA ILE A 68 0.13 -14.64 2.55
C ILE A 68 -0.46 -15.81 1.75
N ARG A 69 -1.80 -15.91 1.65
CA ARG A 69 -2.46 -16.98 0.88
C ARG A 69 -2.14 -16.95 -0.62
N ASN A 70 -1.89 -15.76 -1.17
CA ASN A 70 -1.54 -15.58 -2.58
C ASN A 70 -0.02 -15.59 -2.83
N GLY A 71 0.80 -15.90 -1.82
CA GLY A 71 2.26 -15.91 -1.95
C GLY A 71 2.88 -14.53 -2.16
N ILE A 72 2.17 -13.46 -1.80
CA ILE A 72 2.65 -12.08 -1.93
C ILE A 72 3.41 -11.73 -0.64
N ASP A 73 4.73 -11.61 -0.74
CA ASP A 73 5.56 -11.08 0.34
C ASP A 73 5.45 -9.57 0.37
N ALA A 74 4.72 -9.06 1.36
CA ALA A 74 4.44 -7.64 1.52
C ALA A 74 4.69 -7.22 2.95
N THR A 75 5.51 -6.19 3.11
CA THR A 75 5.75 -5.57 4.42
C THR A 75 4.45 -4.98 4.97
N GLU A 76 4.33 -4.91 6.29
CA GLU A 76 3.17 -4.29 6.95
C GLU A 76 2.94 -2.84 6.48
N SER A 77 4.03 -2.10 6.23
CA SER A 77 3.97 -0.73 5.70
C SER A 77 3.33 -0.68 4.31
N LEU A 78 3.66 -1.63 3.43
CA LEU A 78 3.06 -1.74 2.10
C LEU A 78 1.58 -2.12 2.18
N ILE A 79 1.23 -3.05 3.07
CA ILE A 79 -0.17 -3.44 3.32
C ILE A 79 -0.99 -2.25 3.80
N ARG A 80 -0.52 -1.52 4.82
CA ARG A 80 -1.20 -0.32 5.33
C ARG A 80 -1.34 0.75 4.27
N PHE A 81 -0.26 1.02 3.52
CA PHE A 81 -0.29 1.97 2.42
C PHE A 81 -1.33 1.59 1.35
N THR A 82 -1.43 0.30 1.02
CA THR A 82 -2.40 -0.20 0.03
C THR A 82 -3.83 -0.07 0.53
N VAL A 83 -4.11 -0.37 1.80
CA VAL A 83 -5.43 -0.16 2.42
C VAL A 83 -5.82 1.32 2.40
N GLU A 84 -4.93 2.23 2.80
CA GLU A 84 -5.21 3.67 2.77
C GLU A 84 -5.43 4.18 1.35
N SER A 85 -4.67 3.68 0.38
CA SER A 85 -4.85 3.99 -1.04
C SER A 85 -6.22 3.51 -1.54
N ALA A 86 -6.64 2.30 -1.16
CA ALA A 86 -7.95 1.76 -1.50
C ALA A 86 -9.10 2.58 -0.88
N VAL A 87 -8.96 2.98 0.39
CA VAL A 87 -9.93 3.88 1.06
C VAL A 87 -10.03 5.22 0.34
N GLN A 88 -8.90 5.84 -0.01
CA GLN A 88 -8.88 7.12 -0.74
C GLN A 88 -9.50 6.99 -2.14
N LYS A 89 -9.22 5.88 -2.82
CA LYS A 89 -9.77 5.59 -4.15
C LYS A 89 -11.30 5.46 -4.10
N ILE A 90 -11.84 4.71 -3.15
CA ILE A 90 -13.30 4.57 -2.97
C ILE A 90 -13.94 5.92 -2.66
N LYS A 91 -13.34 6.71 -1.76
CA LYS A 91 -13.82 8.07 -1.45
C LYS A 91 -13.78 9.04 -2.63
N SER A 92 -12.96 8.77 -3.65
CA SER A 92 -12.88 9.59 -4.86
C SER A 92 -13.83 9.12 -5.96
N GLU A 93 -14.42 7.92 -5.81
CA GLU A 93 -15.40 7.32 -6.71
C GLU A 93 -16.85 7.59 -6.24
N GLU A 94 -17.04 7.93 -4.96
CA GLU A 94 -18.27 8.47 -4.36
C GLU A 94 -18.39 10.00 -4.57
#